data_AF-A0A2S6I1P6-F1
#
_entry.id   AF-A0A2S6I1P6-F1
#
_cell.length_a   1.000
_cell.length_b   1.000
_cell.length_c   1.000
_cell.angle_alpha   90.00
_cell.angle_beta   90.00
_cell.angle_gamma   90.00
#
_symmetry.space_group_name_H-M   'P 1'
#
loop_
_entity.id
_entity.type
_entity.pdbx_description
1 polymer ?
#
loop_
_entity_poly.entity_id
_entity_poly.type
_entity_poly.pdbx_seq_one_letter_code
_entity_poly.pdbx_strand_id
1 'polypeptide(L)'
;MNHDKLEDFIHRNREEFDGEMPPAGLWDRVEASITDCGEEGADPLASFIAKNRDAFDLATPPPKIAGALFEEGSLQRKTARRRRILSYALGVAASLLLLFTVYRFGNATGFEAGQEEQRVADQLEKMNPELAEAERFYQSRIQSEFTKVKQVNNDPQLLRDLAHIDEATAQLRADLLQVPVSQRPVLVNQLISTYRTKLDILLRIQQHFPNPKQPGDLAPDRNTDVNES
;
A
#
# COMPACT_ATOMS: atom_id res chain seq x y z
N MET A 1 -22.23 -19.22 9.97
CA MET A 1 -20.77 -19.09 10.13
C MET A 1 -20.29 -20.36 10.81
N ASN A 2 -19.60 -21.23 10.08
CA ASN A 2 -18.91 -22.37 10.71
C ASN A 2 -17.63 -21.80 11.31
N HIS A 3 -17.56 -21.65 12.63
CA HIS A 3 -16.28 -21.42 13.28
C HIS A 3 -15.36 -22.59 12.93
N ASP A 4 -14.16 -22.28 12.46
CA ASP A 4 -13.18 -23.32 12.18
C ASP A 4 -12.90 -24.03 13.51
N LYS A 5 -12.86 -25.37 13.50
CA LYS A 5 -12.61 -26.17 14.71
C LYS A 5 -11.30 -25.75 15.39
N LEU A 6 -10.36 -25.19 14.61
CA LEU A 6 -9.11 -24.62 15.09
C LEU A 6 -9.32 -23.29 15.84
N GLU A 7 -10.18 -22.41 15.36
CA GLU A 7 -10.48 -21.11 15.99
C GLU A 7 -11.09 -21.32 17.39
N ASP A 8 -12.05 -22.24 17.50
CA ASP A 8 -12.64 -22.63 18.79
C ASP A 8 -11.62 -23.28 19.71
N PHE A 9 -10.64 -24.01 19.17
CA PHE A 9 -9.57 -24.63 19.96
C PHE A 9 -8.60 -23.58 20.49
N ILE A 10 -8.15 -22.65 19.66
CA ILE A 10 -7.22 -21.59 20.08
C ILE A 10 -7.89 -20.70 21.13
N HIS A 11 -9.16 -20.33 20.95
CA HIS A 11 -9.87 -19.54 21.96
C HIS A 11 -10.02 -20.25 23.30
N ARG A 12 -10.29 -21.56 23.29
CA ARG A 12 -10.42 -22.36 24.52
C ARG A 12 -9.12 -22.57 25.27
N ASN A 13 -7.98 -22.57 24.58
CA ASN A 13 -6.67 -22.84 25.17
C ASN A 13 -5.79 -21.58 25.28
N ARG A 14 -6.34 -20.38 24.98
CA ARG A 14 -5.58 -19.13 25.02
C ARG A 14 -4.98 -18.83 26.38
N GLU A 15 -5.73 -19.08 27.46
CA GLU A 15 -5.24 -18.86 28.83
C GLU A 15 -4.09 -19.80 29.20
N GLU A 16 -4.05 -21.01 28.64
CA GLU A 16 -2.95 -21.96 28.82
C GLU A 16 -1.70 -21.50 28.04
N PHE A 17 -1.88 -21.02 26.80
CA PHE A 17 -0.78 -20.49 26.00
C PHE A 17 -0.20 -19.19 26.54
N ASP A 18 -1.03 -18.28 27.03
CA ASP A 18 -0.62 -16.97 27.54
C ASP A 18 -0.03 -17.06 28.98
N GLY A 19 -0.25 -18.19 29.67
CA GLY A 19 0.15 -18.42 31.07
C GLY A 19 1.48 -19.17 31.27
N GLU A 20 1.96 -19.90 30.27
CA GLU A 20 3.24 -20.61 30.36
C GLU A 20 4.40 -19.66 30.11
N MET A 21 5.05 -19.20 31.21
CA MET A 21 6.39 -18.63 31.07
C MET A 21 7.35 -19.75 30.64
N PRO A 22 8.21 -19.51 29.62
CA PRO A 22 9.23 -20.48 29.27
C PRO A 22 10.13 -20.75 30.48
N PRO A 23 10.68 -21.97 30.61
CA PRO A 23 11.56 -22.30 31.71
C PRO A 23 12.71 -21.29 31.81
N ALA A 24 13.05 -20.89 33.03
CA ALA A 24 14.13 -19.95 33.30
C ALA A 24 15.42 -20.42 32.60
N GLY A 25 16.08 -19.50 31.89
CA GLY A 25 17.29 -19.79 31.11
C GLY A 25 17.09 -20.47 29.76
N LEU A 26 15.86 -20.55 29.24
CA LEU A 26 15.62 -20.94 27.84
C LEU A 26 16.17 -19.87 26.87
N TRP A 27 15.97 -18.60 27.19
CA TRP A 27 16.53 -17.49 26.40
C TRP A 27 18.06 -17.46 26.48
N ASP A 28 18.65 -17.70 27.65
CA ASP A 28 20.11 -17.79 27.80
C ASP A 28 20.72 -18.90 26.93
N ARG A 29 20.01 -20.03 26.76
CA ARG A 29 20.42 -21.12 25.86
C ARG A 29 20.30 -20.74 24.39
N VAL A 30 19.24 -20.02 24.02
CA VAL A 30 19.06 -19.50 22.65
C VAL A 30 20.16 -18.47 22.34
N GLU A 31 20.43 -17.55 23.25
CA GLU A 31 21.48 -16.54 23.11
C GLU A 31 22.87 -17.20 23.01
N ALA A 32 23.17 -18.20 23.84
CA ALA A 32 24.40 -18.98 23.74
C ALA A 32 24.51 -19.70 22.38
N SER A 33 23.42 -20.24 21.84
CA SER A 33 23.42 -20.89 20.52
C SER A 33 23.63 -19.92 19.35
N ILE A 34 23.27 -18.65 19.51
CA ILE A 34 23.49 -17.61 18.49
C ILE A 34 24.93 -17.09 18.59
N THR A 35 25.48 -17.00 19.80
CA THR A 35 26.82 -16.48 20.06
C THR A 35 27.93 -17.47 19.69
N ASP A 36 27.65 -18.79 19.71
CA ASP A 36 28.56 -19.84 19.21
C ASP A 36 28.78 -19.79 17.69
N CYS A 37 28.01 -18.99 16.95
CA CYS A 37 28.27 -18.67 15.54
C CYS A 37 29.27 -17.52 15.35
N GLY A 38 29.91 -17.05 16.43
CA GLY A 38 30.51 -15.71 16.50
C GLY A 38 31.97 -15.61 16.98
N GLU A 39 32.76 -16.69 17.01
CA GLU A 39 34.21 -16.56 17.23
C GLU A 39 35.02 -16.79 15.94
N GLU A 40 35.66 -15.70 15.50
CA GLU A 40 36.89 -15.65 14.68
C GLU A 40 37.02 -16.63 13.50
N GLY A 41 36.20 -16.45 12.47
CA GLY A 41 36.39 -17.18 11.22
C GLY A 41 35.52 -16.67 10.11
N ALA A 42 35.90 -15.52 9.55
CA ALA A 42 35.44 -14.94 8.29
C ALA A 42 34.14 -15.54 7.70
N ASP A 43 33.02 -14.82 7.83
CA ASP A 43 31.77 -15.14 7.16
C ASP A 43 32.05 -15.65 5.73
N PRO A 44 31.70 -16.92 5.40
CA PRO A 44 31.95 -17.50 4.10
C PRO A 44 31.39 -16.65 2.96
N LEU A 45 30.27 -15.96 3.21
CA LEU A 45 29.68 -15.02 2.27
C LEU A 45 30.52 -13.75 2.14
N ALA A 46 30.93 -13.13 3.24
CA ALA A 46 31.82 -11.97 3.21
C ALA A 46 33.13 -12.27 2.45
N SER A 47 33.72 -13.45 2.68
CA SER A 47 34.92 -13.91 1.96
C SER A 47 34.66 -14.12 0.46
N PHE A 48 33.50 -14.68 0.11
CA PHE A 48 33.08 -14.86 -1.27
C PHE A 48 32.87 -13.52 -1.99
N ILE A 49 32.20 -12.57 -1.34
CA ILE A 49 31.96 -11.23 -1.89
C ILE A 49 33.28 -10.49 -2.08
N ALA A 50 34.16 -10.51 -1.07
CA ALA A 50 35.47 -9.88 -1.17
C ALA A 50 36.31 -10.47 -2.32
N LYS A 51 36.27 -11.80 -2.50
CA LYS A 51 37.01 -12.50 -3.56
C LYS A 51 36.48 -12.24 -4.96
N ASN A 52 35.18 -11.97 -5.11
CA ASN A 52 34.54 -11.76 -6.41
C ASN A 52 34.20 -10.28 -6.69
N ARG A 53 34.66 -9.35 -5.85
CA ARG A 53 34.35 -7.92 -5.97
C ARG A 53 34.71 -7.36 -7.35
N ASP A 54 35.89 -7.70 -7.86
CA ASP A 54 36.32 -7.25 -9.18
C ASP A 54 35.41 -7.78 -10.30
N ALA A 55 34.86 -8.99 -10.16
CA ALA A 55 33.93 -9.56 -11.13
C ALA A 55 32.55 -8.86 -11.11
N PHE A 56 32.16 -8.30 -9.97
CA PHE A 56 30.96 -7.47 -9.86
C PHE A 56 31.19 -6.07 -10.45
N ASP A 57 32.37 -5.48 -10.23
CA ASP A 57 32.70 -4.12 -10.68
C ASP A 57 33.04 -4.05 -12.18
N LEU A 58 33.44 -5.18 -12.81
CA LEU A 58 33.81 -5.26 -14.23
C LEU A 58 32.69 -5.78 -15.16
N ALA A 59 31.56 -6.23 -14.61
CA ALA A 59 30.44 -6.71 -15.41
C ALA A 59 29.75 -5.55 -16.13
N THR A 60 30.28 -5.17 -17.29
CA THR A 60 29.56 -4.29 -18.22
C THR A 60 28.25 -5.01 -18.58
N PRO A 61 27.08 -4.46 -18.26
CA PRO A 61 25.82 -5.15 -18.52
C PRO A 61 25.70 -5.42 -20.03
N PRO A 62 25.02 -6.52 -20.43
CA PRO A 62 24.84 -6.84 -21.84
C PRO A 62 24.27 -5.63 -22.60
N PRO A 63 24.72 -5.37 -23.83
CA PRO A 63 24.54 -4.08 -24.52
C PRO A 63 23.08 -3.65 -24.68
N LYS A 64 22.13 -4.59 -24.61
CA LYS A 64 20.69 -4.29 -24.59
C LYS A 64 20.24 -3.46 -23.39
N ILE A 65 20.88 -3.62 -22.23
CA ILE A 65 20.53 -2.91 -20.98
C ILE A 65 21.41 -1.66 -20.83
N ALA A 66 22.68 -1.73 -21.25
CA ALA A 66 23.60 -0.60 -21.21
C ALA A 66 23.14 0.58 -22.09
N GLY A 67 22.59 0.31 -23.28
CA GLY A 67 22.05 1.35 -24.16
C GLY A 67 20.83 2.07 -23.60
N ALA A 68 20.03 1.41 -22.77
CA ALA A 68 18.85 2.03 -22.14
C ALA A 68 19.21 2.91 -20.93
N LEU A 69 20.36 2.68 -20.30
CA LEU A 69 20.76 3.35 -19.05
C LEU A 69 21.83 4.43 -19.24
N PHE A 70 22.70 4.32 -20.26
CA PHE A 70 23.86 5.20 -20.43
C PHE A 70 23.85 6.06 -21.70
N GLU A 71 22.79 6.00 -22.51
CA GLU A 71 22.63 6.87 -23.68
C GLU A 71 22.05 8.25 -23.30
N GLU A 72 22.68 8.92 -22.33
CA GLU A 72 22.53 10.37 -22.19
C GLU A 72 23.39 11.06 -23.26
N GLY A 73 22.74 11.47 -24.36
CA GLY A 73 23.27 12.54 -25.21
C GLY A 73 23.53 12.19 -26.66
N SER A 74 22.49 11.95 -27.46
CA SER A 74 22.52 12.32 -28.88
C SER A 74 21.15 12.79 -29.39
N LEU A 75 20.73 13.98 -28.95
CA LEU A 75 19.60 14.68 -29.57
C LEU A 75 19.97 15.19 -30.97
N GLN A 76 19.97 14.31 -31.96
CA GLN A 76 19.95 14.68 -33.37
C GLN A 76 18.57 15.27 -33.71
N ARG A 77 18.43 16.58 -33.49
CA ARG A 77 17.24 17.38 -33.78
C ARG A 77 17.04 17.48 -35.30
N LYS A 78 16.25 16.58 -35.88
CA LYS A 78 15.80 16.74 -37.28
C LYS A 78 14.90 17.96 -37.38
N THR A 79 15.36 18.97 -38.11
CA THR A 79 14.61 20.20 -38.36
C THR A 79 13.45 19.92 -39.34
N ALA A 80 12.23 19.75 -38.84
CA ALA A 80 11.04 19.76 -39.67
C ALA A 80 10.60 21.21 -39.93
N ARG A 81 10.71 21.63 -41.18
CA ARG A 81 10.36 22.97 -41.67
C ARG A 81 8.84 23.19 -41.52
N ARG A 82 8.49 24.30 -40.86
CA ARG A 82 7.15 24.88 -40.71
C ARG A 82 6.25 24.66 -41.93
N ARG A 83 5.11 23.97 -41.74
CA ARG A 83 3.84 24.48 -42.26
C ARG A 83 3.08 25.11 -41.10
N ARG A 84 2.86 26.40 -41.28
CA ARG A 84 2.34 27.36 -40.33
C ARG A 84 0.81 27.28 -40.34
N ILE A 85 0.25 27.28 -39.13
CA ILE A 85 -1.03 27.92 -38.78
C ILE A 85 -2.29 27.20 -39.28
N LEU A 86 -2.72 26.13 -38.59
CA LEU A 86 -4.14 25.76 -38.51
C LEU A 86 -4.47 24.84 -37.31
N SER A 87 -4.00 25.16 -36.10
CA SER A 87 -4.36 24.37 -34.90
C SER A 87 -4.29 25.15 -33.59
N TYR A 88 -4.66 26.43 -33.61
CA TYR A 88 -4.84 27.19 -32.35
C TYR A 88 -6.27 27.15 -31.79
N ALA A 89 -7.20 26.44 -32.44
CA ALA A 89 -8.60 26.34 -31.97
C ALA A 89 -8.95 25.03 -31.26
N LEU A 90 -7.97 24.16 -30.95
CA LEU A 90 -8.20 22.91 -30.22
C LEU A 90 -7.24 22.71 -29.02
N GLY A 91 -6.61 23.79 -28.54
CA GLY A 91 -5.60 23.73 -27.46
C GLY A 91 -6.11 24.08 -26.05
N VAL A 92 -7.31 24.66 -25.92
CA VAL A 92 -7.78 25.20 -24.63
C VAL A 92 -8.52 24.13 -23.81
N ALA A 93 -9.26 23.22 -24.44
CA ALA A 93 -9.88 22.11 -23.70
C ALA A 93 -8.84 21.06 -23.23
N ALA A 94 -7.84 20.77 -24.07
CA ALA A 94 -6.79 19.81 -23.73
C ALA A 94 -5.88 20.31 -22.59
N SER A 95 -5.60 21.62 -22.52
CA SER A 95 -4.84 22.20 -21.40
C SER A 95 -5.64 22.18 -20.10
N LEU A 96 -6.96 22.35 -20.15
CA LEU A 96 -7.83 22.16 -18.98
C LEU A 96 -7.92 20.68 -18.58
N LEU A 97 -7.99 19.74 -19.52
CA LEU A 97 -7.94 18.30 -19.21
C LEU A 97 -6.58 17.86 -18.68
N LEU A 98 -5.47 18.40 -19.20
CA LEU A 98 -4.13 18.16 -18.68
C LEU A 98 -3.93 18.81 -17.32
N LEU A 99 -4.43 20.03 -17.10
CA LEU A 99 -4.43 20.65 -15.78
C LEU A 99 -5.35 19.91 -14.80
N PHE A 100 -6.48 19.38 -15.25
CA PHE A 100 -7.39 18.60 -14.41
C PHE A 100 -6.82 17.22 -14.06
N THR A 101 -6.16 16.56 -15.00
CA THR A 101 -5.45 15.30 -14.77
C THR A 101 -4.22 15.51 -13.90
N VAL A 102 -3.41 16.54 -14.15
CA VAL A 102 -2.27 16.91 -13.28
C VAL A 102 -2.74 17.42 -11.91
N TYR A 103 -3.89 18.09 -11.79
CA TYR A 103 -4.43 18.51 -10.50
C TYR A 103 -5.04 17.34 -9.72
N ARG A 104 -5.62 16.34 -10.41
CA ARG A 104 -6.16 15.12 -9.78
C ARG A 104 -5.09 14.05 -9.51
N PHE A 105 -3.96 14.09 -10.22
CA PHE A 105 -2.97 13.00 -10.28
C PHE A 105 -1.51 13.46 -10.14
N GLY A 106 -1.27 14.74 -9.85
CA GLY A 106 0.04 15.38 -9.76
C GLY A 106 0.83 15.00 -8.52
N ASN A 107 1.27 13.75 -8.46
CA ASN A 107 2.56 13.35 -7.92
C ASN A 107 3.22 12.51 -9.02
N ALA A 108 4.24 13.08 -9.66
CA ALA A 108 4.79 12.65 -10.95
C ALA A 108 5.57 11.31 -10.93
N THR A 109 5.41 10.50 -9.90
CA THR A 109 5.82 9.09 -9.87
C THR A 109 4.73 8.15 -10.40
N GLY A 110 3.52 8.64 -10.68
CA GLY A 110 2.35 7.80 -10.97
C GLY A 110 2.07 7.44 -12.45
N PHE A 111 2.72 8.02 -13.45
CA PHE A 111 2.34 7.78 -14.86
C PHE A 111 2.78 6.43 -15.42
N GLU A 112 3.94 5.92 -15.03
CA GLU A 112 4.38 4.56 -15.35
C GLU A 112 3.75 3.54 -14.40
N ALA A 113 3.73 3.84 -13.10
CA ALA A 113 3.07 3.01 -12.09
C ALA A 113 1.58 2.79 -12.39
N GLY A 114 0.87 3.83 -12.85
CA GLY A 114 -0.55 3.74 -13.20
C GLY A 114 -0.81 2.84 -14.40
N GLN A 115 0.09 2.80 -15.39
CA GLN A 115 -0.07 1.89 -16.54
C GLN A 115 0.14 0.43 -16.13
N GLU A 116 1.13 0.13 -15.29
CA GLU A 116 1.35 -1.22 -14.77
C GLU A 116 0.19 -1.67 -13.88
N GLU A 117 -0.28 -0.80 -12.99
CA GLU A 117 -1.41 -1.09 -12.11
C GLU A 117 -2.70 -1.36 -12.90
N GLN A 118 -2.96 -0.61 -13.99
CA GLN A 118 -4.07 -0.89 -14.89
C GLN A 118 -3.96 -2.28 -15.55
N ARG A 119 -2.76 -2.65 -15.99
CA ARG A 119 -2.53 -3.96 -16.65
C ARG A 119 -2.70 -5.11 -15.67
N VAL A 120 -2.24 -4.93 -14.43
CA VAL A 120 -2.44 -5.90 -13.34
C VAL A 120 -3.94 -6.04 -13.05
N ALA A 121 -4.68 -4.93 -12.95
CA ALA A 121 -6.12 -4.94 -12.73
C ALA A 121 -6.89 -5.66 -13.86
N ASP A 122 -6.58 -5.36 -15.12
CA ASP A 122 -7.21 -6.00 -16.28
C ASP A 122 -6.97 -7.51 -16.34
N GLN A 123 -5.78 -7.97 -15.92
CA GLN A 123 -5.44 -9.39 -15.85
C GLN A 123 -6.14 -10.07 -14.66
N LEU A 124 -6.19 -9.39 -13.51
CA LEU A 124 -6.84 -9.89 -12.31
C LEU A 124 -8.35 -10.06 -12.52
N GLU A 125 -9.01 -9.09 -13.18
CA GLU A 125 -10.45 -9.16 -13.50
C GLU A 125 -10.79 -10.35 -14.39
N LYS A 126 -9.96 -10.65 -15.39
CA LYS A 126 -10.16 -11.82 -16.26
C LYS A 126 -9.98 -13.15 -15.53
N MET A 127 -9.13 -13.18 -14.51
CA MET A 127 -8.85 -14.39 -13.74
C MET A 127 -9.81 -14.61 -12.57
N ASN A 128 -10.24 -13.52 -11.92
CA ASN A 128 -11.12 -13.54 -10.75
C ASN A 128 -12.06 -12.32 -10.76
N PRO A 129 -13.22 -12.41 -11.43
CA PRO A 129 -14.16 -11.30 -11.52
C PRO A 129 -14.79 -10.91 -10.18
N GLU A 130 -15.02 -11.89 -9.28
CA GLU A 130 -15.58 -11.62 -7.94
C GLU A 130 -14.62 -10.75 -7.11
N LEU A 131 -13.32 -11.05 -7.16
CA LEU A 131 -12.31 -10.24 -6.50
C LEU A 131 -12.27 -8.82 -7.07
N ALA A 132 -12.30 -8.67 -8.39
CA ALA A 132 -12.28 -7.36 -9.02
C ALA A 132 -13.48 -6.48 -8.61
N GLU A 133 -14.67 -7.08 -8.48
CA GLU A 133 -15.85 -6.39 -7.93
C GLU A 133 -15.65 -5.97 -6.46
N ALA A 134 -15.14 -6.88 -5.63
CA ALA A 134 -14.86 -6.60 -4.23
C ALA A 134 -13.83 -5.47 -4.07
N GLU A 135 -12.76 -5.47 -4.87
CA GLU A 135 -11.75 -4.40 -4.87
C GLU A 135 -12.38 -3.05 -5.21
N ARG A 136 -13.18 -2.96 -6.28
CA ARG A 136 -13.88 -1.72 -6.65
C ARG A 136 -14.76 -1.22 -5.50
N PHE A 137 -15.49 -2.12 -4.85
CA PHE A 137 -16.30 -1.78 -3.68
C PHE A 137 -15.45 -1.19 -2.55
N TYR A 138 -14.38 -1.87 -2.12
CA TYR A 138 -13.56 -1.37 -1.03
C TYR A 138 -12.80 -0.10 -1.39
N GLN A 139 -12.21 -0.01 -2.58
CA GLN A 139 -11.47 1.17 -3.03
C GLN A 139 -12.36 2.42 -3.05
N SER A 140 -13.57 2.32 -3.61
CA SER A 140 -14.51 3.44 -3.63
C SER A 140 -14.91 3.88 -2.21
N ARG A 141 -15.12 2.92 -1.29
CA ARG A 141 -15.48 3.22 0.10
C ARG A 141 -14.32 3.83 0.87
N ILE A 142 -13.12 3.28 0.74
CA ILE A 142 -11.88 3.81 1.34
C ILE A 142 -11.63 5.24 0.86
N GLN A 143 -11.79 5.53 -0.43
CA GLN A 143 -11.61 6.87 -0.98
C GLN A 143 -12.60 7.88 -0.39
N SER A 144 -13.86 7.46 -0.22
CA SER A 144 -14.90 8.29 0.42
C SER A 144 -14.55 8.58 1.87
N GLU A 145 -14.22 7.56 2.67
CA GLU A 145 -13.88 7.74 4.08
C GLU A 145 -12.59 8.52 4.29
N PHE A 146 -11.58 8.31 3.43
CA PHE A 146 -10.33 9.05 3.47
C PHE A 146 -10.54 10.54 3.21
N THR A 147 -11.45 10.89 2.29
CA THR A 147 -11.81 12.29 2.02
C THR A 147 -12.41 12.95 3.25
N LYS A 148 -13.27 12.23 4.00
CA LYS A 148 -13.83 12.73 5.26
C LYS A 148 -12.75 12.85 6.34
N VAL A 149 -11.87 11.86 6.47
CA VAL A 149 -10.74 11.90 7.42
C VAL A 149 -9.88 13.13 7.16
N LYS A 150 -9.53 13.45 5.91
CA LYS A 150 -8.74 14.65 5.57
C LYS A 150 -9.39 15.98 5.97
N GLN A 151 -10.72 16.05 6.02
CA GLN A 151 -11.42 17.25 6.47
C GLN A 151 -11.31 17.46 7.98
N VAL A 152 -11.05 16.39 8.71
CA VAL A 152 -11.06 16.32 10.16
C VAL A 152 -9.64 16.25 10.74
N ASN A 153 -8.74 15.55 10.05
CA ASN A 153 -7.37 15.27 10.45
C ASN A 153 -6.42 15.40 9.25
N ASN A 154 -5.43 16.28 9.37
CA ASN A 154 -4.39 16.54 8.37
C ASN A 154 -3.00 16.06 8.82
N ASP A 155 -2.94 15.03 9.66
CA ASP A 155 -1.68 14.43 10.12
C ASP A 155 -0.86 13.86 8.94
N PRO A 156 0.35 14.39 8.68
CA PRO A 156 1.23 13.87 7.63
C PRO A 156 1.70 12.44 7.88
N GLN A 157 1.81 12.00 9.14
CA GLN A 157 2.24 10.64 9.47
C GLN A 157 1.20 9.62 9.02
N LEU A 158 -0.07 9.84 9.37
CA LEU A 158 -1.18 9.01 8.89
C LEU A 158 -1.20 8.86 7.36
N LEU A 159 -0.91 9.94 6.62
CA LEU A 159 -0.86 9.89 5.16
C LEU A 159 0.28 8.99 4.64
N ARG A 160 1.44 9.00 5.31
CA ARG A 160 2.55 8.10 4.97
C ARG A 160 2.21 6.66 5.28
N ASP A 161 1.63 6.39 6.44
CA ASP A 161 1.27 5.03 6.85
C ASP A 161 0.24 4.42 5.89
N LEU A 162 -0.75 5.21 5.46
CA LEU A 162 -1.73 4.78 4.46
C LEU A 162 -1.10 4.53 3.08
N ALA A 163 -0.11 5.33 2.69
CA ALA A 163 0.62 5.13 1.44
C ALA A 163 1.44 3.83 1.45
N HIS A 164 2.06 3.49 2.58
CA HIS A 164 2.75 2.20 2.74
C HIS A 164 1.78 1.00 2.63
N ILE A 165 0.58 1.12 3.18
CA ILE A 165 -0.46 0.08 3.01
C ILE A 165 -0.85 -0.05 1.53
N ASP A 166 -0.97 1.06 0.81
CA ASP A 166 -1.29 1.04 -0.62
C ASP A 166 -0.20 0.38 -1.46
N GLU A 167 1.06 0.65 -1.14
CA GLU A 167 2.22 0.00 -1.77
C GLU A 167 2.20 -1.52 -1.52
N ALA A 168 2.00 -1.96 -0.27
CA ALA A 168 1.90 -3.38 0.06
C ALA A 168 0.70 -4.05 -0.64
N THR A 169 -0.41 -3.33 -0.79
CA THR A 169 -1.60 -3.81 -1.52
C THR A 169 -1.30 -3.99 -3.01
N ALA A 170 -0.53 -3.08 -3.62
CA ALA A 170 -0.13 -3.19 -5.02
C ALA A 170 0.80 -4.39 -5.25
N GLN A 171 1.74 -4.63 -4.33
CA GLN A 171 2.61 -5.81 -4.36
C GLN A 171 1.80 -7.12 -4.28
N LEU A 172 0.83 -7.21 -3.36
CA LEU A 172 -0.06 -8.38 -3.26
C LEU A 172 -0.85 -8.62 -4.56
N ARG A 173 -1.30 -7.56 -5.25
CA ARG A 173 -1.95 -7.69 -6.55
C ARG A 173 -1.01 -8.24 -7.62
N ALA A 174 0.24 -7.80 -7.64
CA ALA A 174 1.24 -8.31 -8.56
C ALA A 174 1.57 -9.80 -8.29
N ASP A 175 1.73 -10.17 -7.01
CA ASP A 175 2.02 -11.55 -6.61
C ASP A 175 0.88 -12.50 -6.99
N LEU A 176 -0.37 -12.06 -6.86
CA LEU A 176 -1.56 -12.83 -7.26
C LEU A 176 -1.52 -13.29 -8.72
N LEU A 177 -0.87 -12.54 -9.61
CA LEU A 177 -0.72 -12.90 -11.02
C LEU A 177 0.33 -13.99 -11.24
N GLN A 178 1.37 -14.01 -10.40
CA GLN A 178 2.53 -14.90 -10.55
C GLN A 178 2.32 -16.25 -9.86
N VAL A 179 1.57 -16.27 -8.75
CA VAL A 179 1.41 -17.49 -7.96
C VAL A 179 0.49 -18.53 -8.64
N PRO A 180 0.76 -19.84 -8.39
CA PRO A 180 -0.12 -20.92 -8.83
C PRO A 180 -1.54 -20.78 -8.27
N VAL A 181 -2.54 -21.28 -9.01
CA VAL A 181 -3.96 -21.20 -8.65
C VAL A 181 -4.27 -21.73 -7.25
N SER A 182 -3.52 -22.74 -6.77
CA SER A 182 -3.67 -23.33 -5.44
C SER A 182 -3.33 -22.37 -4.29
N GLN A 183 -2.44 -21.39 -4.51
CA GLN A 183 -1.99 -20.43 -3.49
C GLN A 183 -2.77 -19.11 -3.54
N ARG A 184 -3.48 -18.84 -4.65
CA ARG A 184 -4.27 -17.60 -4.83
C ARG A 184 -5.29 -17.35 -3.72
N PRO A 185 -6.07 -18.32 -3.22
CA PRO A 185 -7.10 -18.04 -2.20
C PRO A 185 -6.52 -17.39 -0.94
N VAL A 186 -5.30 -17.76 -0.54
CA VAL A 186 -4.61 -17.19 0.63
C VAL A 186 -4.33 -15.70 0.40
N LEU A 187 -3.72 -15.37 -0.74
CA LEU A 187 -3.40 -13.98 -1.10
C LEU A 187 -4.66 -13.14 -1.34
N VAL A 188 -5.71 -13.72 -1.92
CA VAL A 188 -7.01 -13.04 -2.07
C VAL A 188 -7.60 -12.69 -0.71
N ASN A 189 -7.62 -13.63 0.24
CA ASN A 189 -8.11 -13.37 1.59
C ASN A 189 -7.29 -12.31 2.31
N GLN A 190 -5.97 -12.35 2.15
CA GLN A 190 -5.07 -11.35 2.70
C GLN A 190 -5.32 -9.96 2.10
N LEU A 191 -5.53 -9.87 0.79
CA LEU A 191 -5.83 -8.63 0.09
C LEU A 191 -7.15 -8.03 0.57
N ILE A 192 -8.22 -8.83 0.64
CA ILE A 192 -9.53 -8.40 1.15
C ILE A 192 -9.44 -8.00 2.63
N SER A 193 -8.71 -8.75 3.45
CA SER A 193 -8.45 -8.42 4.86
C SER A 193 -7.74 -7.06 4.98
N THR A 194 -6.72 -6.82 4.16
CA THR A 194 -5.97 -5.55 4.13
C THR A 194 -6.89 -4.38 3.82
N TYR A 195 -7.79 -4.50 2.83
CA TYR A 195 -8.79 -3.47 2.54
C TYR A 195 -9.75 -3.23 3.71
N ARG A 196 -10.22 -4.29 4.37
CA ARG A 196 -11.11 -4.17 5.54
C ARG A 196 -10.42 -3.45 6.69
N THR A 197 -9.18 -3.82 7.01
CA THR A 197 -8.38 -3.16 8.06
C THR A 197 -8.13 -1.70 7.73
N LYS A 198 -7.78 -1.37 6.48
CA LYS A 198 -7.61 0.02 6.05
C LYS A 198 -8.90 0.83 6.26
N LEU A 199 -10.05 0.26 5.88
CA LEU A 199 -11.33 0.91 6.08
C LEU A 199 -11.65 1.11 7.58
N ASP A 200 -11.38 0.10 8.41
CA ASP A 200 -11.60 0.17 9.85
C ASP A 200 -10.77 1.26 10.52
N ILE A 201 -9.49 1.37 10.16
CA ILE A 201 -8.61 2.45 10.62
C ILE A 201 -9.20 3.83 10.27
N LEU A 202 -9.64 4.01 9.02
CA LEU A 202 -10.23 5.28 8.58
C LEU A 202 -11.52 5.61 9.35
N LEU A 203 -12.38 4.62 9.60
CA LEU A 203 -13.60 4.80 10.37
C LEU A 203 -13.31 5.14 11.83
N ARG A 204 -12.35 4.45 12.44
CA ARG A 204 -11.94 4.70 13.83
C ARG A 204 -11.37 6.11 14.01
N ILE A 205 -10.58 6.61 13.06
CA ILE A 205 -10.07 7.98 13.09
C ILE A 205 -11.22 8.98 13.04
N GLN A 206 -12.24 8.76 12.20
CA GLN A 206 -13.42 9.65 12.18
C GLN A 206 -14.18 9.65 13.50
N GLN A 207 -14.34 8.48 14.14
CA GLN A 207 -15.06 8.38 15.41
C GLN A 207 -14.36 9.13 16.55
N HIS A 208 -13.03 9.13 16.58
CA HIS A 208 -12.26 9.85 17.60
C HIS A 208 -12.18 11.37 17.36
N PHE A 209 -12.53 11.84 16.17
CA PHE A 209 -12.59 13.26 15.84
C PHE A 209 -13.95 13.62 15.20
N PRO A 210 -15.06 13.54 15.96
CA PRO A 210 -16.36 13.91 15.43
C PRO A 210 -16.36 15.39 15.03
N ASN A 211 -16.93 15.67 13.85
CA ASN A 211 -17.01 17.01 13.29
C ASN A 211 -17.83 17.93 14.21
N PRO A 212 -17.31 19.07 14.71
CA PRO A 212 -18.05 20.00 15.56
C PRO A 212 -19.22 20.70 14.86
N LYS A 213 -19.43 20.45 13.55
CA LYS A 213 -20.58 20.95 12.78
C LYS A 213 -21.70 19.92 12.62
N GLN A 214 -21.98 19.10 13.63
CA GLN A 214 -23.28 18.43 13.74
C GLN A 214 -24.27 19.37 14.46
N PRO A 215 -25.28 19.95 13.77
CA PRO A 215 -26.37 20.64 14.44
C PRO A 215 -27.33 19.58 14.96
N GLY A 216 -27.03 19.04 16.14
CA GLY A 216 -27.74 17.89 16.67
C GLY A 216 -27.45 17.62 18.13
N ASP A 217 -27.33 18.67 18.93
CA ASP A 217 -27.51 18.62 20.38
C ASP A 217 -27.97 20.01 20.84
N LEU A 218 -29.22 20.35 20.50
CA LEU A 218 -29.96 21.33 21.28
C LEU A 218 -30.26 20.66 22.61
N ALA A 219 -29.57 21.12 23.65
CA ALA A 219 -29.85 20.79 25.03
C ALA A 219 -31.36 20.88 25.31
N PRO A 220 -31.95 19.95 26.07
CA PRO A 220 -33.30 20.16 26.56
C PRO A 220 -33.25 21.32 27.56
N ASP A 221 -33.88 22.45 27.19
CA ASP A 221 -34.16 23.57 28.09
C ASP A 221 -34.83 23.03 29.36
N ARG A 222 -34.09 23.07 30.48
CA ARG A 222 -34.68 22.97 31.81
C ARG A 222 -35.40 24.27 32.10
N ASN A 223 -36.66 24.37 31.68
CA ASN A 223 -37.63 25.25 32.32
C ASN A 223 -38.41 24.45 33.36
N THR A 224 -37.83 24.34 34.55
CA THR A 224 -38.61 24.17 35.78
C THR A 224 -39.20 25.52 36.14
N ASP A 225 -40.40 25.77 35.67
CA ASP A 225 -41.23 26.89 36.12
C ASP A 225 -41.67 26.57 37.55
N VAL A 226 -40.95 27.14 38.51
CA VAL A 226 -41.37 27.26 39.90
C VAL A 226 -42.30 28.46 39.95
N ASN A 227 -43.61 28.21 40.04
CA ASN A 227 -44.54 29.22 40.48
C ASN A 227 -45.23 28.75 41.76
N GLU A 228 -44.59 29.07 42.88
CA GLU A 228 -45.25 29.27 44.16
C GLU A 228 -45.88 30.66 44.16
N SER A 229 -47.21 30.73 44.21
CA SER A 229 -48.01 31.66 45.04
C SER A 229 -49.50 31.37 44.83
#